data_AF-A0A8C4S3G0-F1
#
_entry.id   AF-A0A8C4S3G0-F1
#
_cell.length_a   1.000
_cell.length_b   1.000
_cell.length_c   1.000
_cell.angle_alpha   90.00
_cell.angle_beta   90.00
_cell.angle_gamma   90.00
#
_symmetry.space_group_name_H-M   'P 1'
#
loop_
_entity.id
_entity.type
_entity.pdbx_description
1 polymer ?
#
loop_
_entity_poly.entity_id
_entity_poly.type
_entity_poly.pdbx_seq_one_letter_code
_entity_poly.pdbx_strand_id
1 'polypeptide(L)'
;MDSWHYLCGYFAAFTNISITFPIQKVLFRQQLYGLRTRDAVRQLQHDGLRNLYRGILPPLMQKTTTLALMFGLYEDFSNLLLQHTTAPELLTRSVAAVLAGTTEAVLTPFERVQTLLQDNKHHNRFNNTFHAFRTLRSYGFQEYYRGLLPILLRNGPSNALFFGLRGPIKQCLPEATSYSTHLVNDFICGGLLGAMLGFLFYPVNVVKARMQSQVGGDFQSFRVVFLTIWKEREGKVSHLFRGAHLNYHRSILSWGIINATYEFLLKFF
;
A
#
# COMPACT_ATOMS: atom_id res chain seq x y z
N MET A 1 11.34 17.72 -19.95
CA MET A 1 10.13 16.89 -20.10
C MET A 1 9.82 16.13 -18.82
N ASP A 2 10.83 15.74 -18.03
CA ASP A 2 10.65 14.84 -16.88
C ASP A 2 9.84 15.46 -15.73
N SER A 3 10.07 16.74 -15.39
CA SER A 3 9.33 17.48 -14.34
C SER A 3 7.81 17.48 -14.52
N TRP A 4 7.33 17.47 -15.77
CA TRP A 4 5.91 17.50 -16.08
C TRP A 4 5.24 16.15 -15.79
N HIS A 5 5.85 15.05 -16.24
CA HIS A 5 5.36 13.70 -15.95
C HIS A 5 5.31 13.44 -14.44
N TYR A 6 6.23 14.00 -13.66
CA TYR A 6 6.19 13.92 -12.19
C TYR A 6 5.02 14.67 -11.59
N LEU A 7 4.74 15.90 -12.04
CA LEU A 7 3.59 16.67 -11.58
C LEU A 7 2.28 15.95 -11.93
N CYS A 8 2.15 15.43 -13.15
CA CYS A 8 1.00 14.62 -13.56
C CYS A 8 0.84 13.38 -12.68
N GLY A 9 1.94 12.66 -12.41
CA GLY A 9 1.94 11.50 -11.53
C GLY A 9 1.55 11.82 -10.09
N TYR A 10 2.02 12.96 -9.55
CA TYR A 10 1.64 13.43 -8.22
C TYR A 10 0.16 13.77 -8.13
N PHE A 11 -0.38 14.55 -9.07
CA PHE A 11 -1.81 14.89 -9.09
C PHE A 11 -2.69 13.66 -9.30
N ALA A 12 -2.28 12.73 -10.18
CA ALA A 12 -2.97 11.45 -10.35
C ALA A 12 -2.99 10.63 -9.05
N ALA A 13 -1.87 10.58 -8.33
CA ALA A 13 -1.79 9.90 -7.03
C ALA A 13 -2.64 10.58 -5.96
N PHE A 14 -2.64 11.91 -5.90
CA PHE A 14 -3.44 12.70 -4.97
C PHE A 14 -4.94 12.48 -5.19
N THR A 15 -5.40 12.59 -6.44
CA THR A 15 -6.79 12.36 -6.84
C THR A 15 -7.22 10.93 -6.52
N ASN A 16 -6.39 9.95 -6.89
CA ASN A 16 -6.64 8.55 -6.58
C ASN A 16 -6.75 8.28 -5.07
N ILE A 17 -5.81 8.78 -4.27
CA ILE A 17 -5.84 8.59 -2.81
C ILE A 17 -7.11 9.22 -2.24
N SER A 18 -7.47 10.42 -2.68
CA SER A 18 -8.66 11.12 -2.19
C SER A 18 -9.95 10.37 -2.50
N ILE A 19 -10.12 9.90 -3.74
CA ILE A 19 -11.33 9.18 -4.17
C ILE A 19 -11.41 7.80 -3.52
N THR A 20 -10.28 7.08 -3.42
CA THR A 20 -10.27 5.71 -2.89
C THR A 20 -10.19 5.64 -1.36
N PHE A 21 -9.98 6.78 -0.67
CA PHE A 21 -9.80 6.81 0.79
C PHE A 21 -10.98 6.22 1.58
N PRO A 22 -12.26 6.53 1.26
CA PRO A 22 -13.40 5.96 1.98
C PRO A 22 -13.43 4.43 1.91
N ILE A 23 -13.22 3.89 0.70
CA ILE A 23 -13.16 2.44 0.46
C ILE A 23 -11.99 1.82 1.23
N GLN A 24 -10.83 2.49 1.21
CA GLN A 24 -9.65 2.05 1.96
C GLN A 24 -9.91 2.02 3.46
N LYS A 25 -10.65 2.99 3.99
CA LYS A 25 -10.96 3.04 5.42
C LYS A 25 -11.94 1.95 5.83
N VAL A 26 -12.93 1.61 5.00
CA VAL A 26 -13.81 0.45 5.21
C VAL A 26 -12.99 -0.84 5.21
N LEU A 27 -12.13 -1.03 4.20
CA LEU A 27 -11.25 -2.18 4.09
C LEU A 27 -10.35 -2.34 5.33
N PHE A 28 -9.75 -1.23 5.79
CA PHE A 28 -8.90 -1.20 6.98
C PHE A 28 -9.65 -1.70 8.22
N ARG A 29 -10.90 -1.28 8.43
CA ARG A 29 -11.73 -1.75 9.55
C ARG A 29 -11.99 -3.25 9.50
N GLN A 30 -12.23 -3.79 8.31
CA GLN A 30 -12.41 -5.24 8.14
C GLN A 30 -11.12 -6.01 8.39
N GLN A 31 -9.98 -5.48 7.95
CA GLN A 31 -8.67 -6.09 8.21
C GLN A 31 -8.36 -6.09 9.71
N LEU A 32 -8.58 -4.97 10.39
CA LEU A 32 -8.24 -4.82 11.80
C LEU A 32 -9.18 -5.59 12.75
N TYR A 33 -10.50 -5.55 12.49
CA TYR A 33 -11.52 -6.07 13.39
C TYR A 33 -12.25 -7.32 12.89
N GLY A 34 -12.02 -7.75 11.65
CA GLY A 34 -12.72 -8.91 11.06
C GLY A 34 -14.21 -8.67 10.80
N LEU A 35 -14.64 -7.40 10.72
CA LEU A 35 -16.04 -7.00 10.56
C LEU A 35 -16.59 -7.33 9.16
N ARG A 36 -17.91 -7.49 9.07
CA ARG A 36 -18.61 -7.54 7.77
C ARG A 36 -18.66 -6.13 7.18
N THR A 37 -18.79 -6.06 5.85
CA THR A 37 -18.78 -4.77 5.12
C THR A 37 -19.87 -3.81 5.62
N ARG A 38 -21.08 -4.33 5.87
CA ARG A 38 -22.20 -3.51 6.38
C ARG A 38 -21.90 -2.90 7.74
N ASP A 39 -21.31 -3.67 8.65
CA ASP A 39 -20.99 -3.22 10.00
C ASP A 39 -19.85 -2.19 9.99
N ALA A 40 -18.84 -2.41 9.14
CA ALA A 40 -17.77 -1.44 8.94
C ALA A 40 -18.29 -0.11 8.38
N VAL A 41 -19.20 -0.14 7.39
CA VAL A 41 -19.82 1.07 6.84
C VAL A 41 -20.67 1.79 7.89
N ARG A 42 -21.48 1.06 8.66
CA ARG A 42 -22.26 1.65 9.76
C ARG A 42 -21.38 2.33 10.81
N GLN A 43 -20.28 1.69 11.22
CA GLN A 43 -19.32 2.32 12.14
C GLN A 43 -18.73 3.61 11.57
N LEU A 44 -18.35 3.62 10.30
CA LEU A 44 -17.86 4.85 9.64
C LEU A 44 -18.92 5.95 9.57
N GLN A 45 -20.18 5.59 9.35
CA GLN A 45 -21.30 6.55 9.36
C GLN A 45 -21.47 7.19 10.74
N HIS A 46 -21.35 6.41 11.82
CA HIS A 46 -21.39 6.91 13.19
C HIS A 46 -20.20 7.80 13.56
N ASP A 47 -18.99 7.51 13.05
CA ASP A 47 -17.80 8.33 13.28
C ASP A 47 -17.92 9.73 12.63
N GLY A 48 -18.81 9.90 11.65
CA GLY A 48 -19.08 11.17 10.96
C GLY A 48 -18.12 11.51 9.81
N LEU A 49 -18.56 12.39 8.91
CA LEU A 49 -17.86 12.72 7.66
C LEU A 49 -16.47 13.35 7.88
N ARG A 50 -16.28 14.13 8.94
CA ARG A 50 -14.96 14.71 9.28
C ARG A 50 -13.94 13.61 9.60
N ASN A 51 -14.37 12.54 10.26
CA ASN A 51 -13.49 11.42 10.57
C ASN A 51 -13.25 10.54 9.34
N LEU A 52 -14.06 10.60 8.28
CA LEU A 52 -13.87 9.78 7.07
C LEU A 52 -12.47 9.94 6.47
N TYR A 53 -11.99 11.18 6.36
CA TYR A 53 -10.67 11.52 5.78
C TYR A 53 -9.54 11.59 6.81
N ARG A 54 -9.82 11.28 8.07
CA ARG A 54 -8.79 11.25 9.12
C ARG A 54 -7.76 10.18 8.81
N GLY A 55 -6.49 10.60 8.73
CA GLY A 55 -5.35 9.75 8.36
C GLY A 55 -5.01 9.76 6.86
N ILE A 56 -5.53 10.71 6.06
CA ILE A 56 -5.16 10.85 4.64
C ILE A 56 -3.80 11.51 4.43
N LEU A 57 -3.33 12.33 5.38
CA LEU A 57 -2.06 13.05 5.22
C LEU A 57 -0.83 12.14 5.19
N PRO A 58 -0.67 11.12 6.08
CA PRO A 58 0.48 10.23 6.02
C PRO A 58 0.71 9.51 4.68
N PRO A 59 -0.30 8.92 4.01
CA PRO A 59 -0.06 8.29 2.71
C PRO A 59 0.29 9.31 1.61
N LEU A 60 -0.22 10.54 1.68
CA LEU A 60 0.18 11.62 0.75
C LEU A 60 1.65 12.01 0.96
N MET A 61 2.08 12.19 2.21
CA MET A 61 3.48 12.44 2.55
C MET A 61 4.37 11.29 2.10
N GLN A 62 3.96 10.04 2.40
CA GLN A 62 4.67 8.84 1.99
C GLN A 62 4.88 8.82 0.48
N LYS A 63 3.83 9.05 -0.32
CA LYS A 63 3.94 9.05 -1.79
C LYS A 63 4.87 10.15 -2.31
N THR A 64 4.81 11.33 -1.71
CA THR A 64 5.72 12.44 -2.05
C THR A 64 7.18 12.05 -1.77
N THR A 65 7.46 11.48 -0.60
CA THR A 65 8.80 11.02 -0.23
C THR A 65 9.27 9.85 -1.08
N THR A 66 8.39 8.89 -1.41
CA THR A 66 8.75 7.77 -2.30
C THR A 66 9.17 8.28 -3.67
N LEU A 67 8.45 9.25 -4.24
CA LEU A 67 8.81 9.82 -5.54
C LEU A 67 10.18 10.51 -5.48
N ALA A 68 10.43 11.31 -4.45
CA ALA A 68 11.73 11.96 -4.25
C ALA A 68 12.88 10.96 -4.05
N LEU A 69 12.66 9.92 -3.24
CA LEU A 69 13.65 8.87 -2.99
C LEU A 69 13.89 8.00 -4.22
N MET A 70 12.84 7.65 -4.97
CA MET A 70 12.98 6.89 -6.21
C MET A 70 13.80 7.68 -7.24
N PHE A 71 13.65 9.00 -7.35
CA PHE A 71 14.47 9.80 -8.27
C PHE A 71 15.97 9.74 -7.91
N GLY A 72 16.32 9.99 -6.64
CA GLY A 72 17.73 9.98 -6.23
C GLY A 72 18.34 8.57 -6.20
N LEU A 73 17.65 7.61 -5.56
CA LEU A 73 18.21 6.27 -5.34
C LEU A 73 18.14 5.38 -6.58
N TYR A 74 17.18 5.56 -7.48
CA TYR A 74 17.11 4.74 -8.70
C TYR A 74 18.28 5.06 -9.64
N GLU A 75 18.66 6.33 -9.79
CA GLU A 75 19.84 6.72 -10.58
C GLU A 75 21.12 6.15 -9.97
N ASP A 76 21.29 6.28 -8.64
CA ASP A 76 22.45 5.73 -7.93
C ASP A 76 22.51 4.20 -8.02
N PHE A 77 21.41 3.49 -7.77
CA PHE A 77 21.37 2.02 -7.82
C PHE A 77 21.45 1.47 -9.25
N SER A 78 20.85 2.13 -10.24
CA SER A 78 20.92 1.69 -11.63
C SER A 78 22.34 1.82 -12.17
N ASN A 79 23.02 2.93 -11.88
CA ASN A 79 24.41 3.14 -12.28
C ASN A 79 25.36 2.13 -11.60
N LEU A 80 25.11 1.82 -10.32
CA LEU A 80 25.94 0.88 -9.56
C LEU A 80 25.71 -0.58 -9.98
N LEU A 81 24.46 -1.00 -10.27
CA LEU A 81 24.16 -2.34 -10.78
C LEU A 81 24.64 -2.56 -12.22
N LEU A 82 24.51 -1.56 -13.10
CA LEU A 82 24.96 -1.66 -14.50
C LEU A 82 26.50 -1.76 -14.60
N GLN A 83 27.25 -1.22 -13.63
CA GLN A 83 28.71 -1.29 -13.62
C GLN A 83 29.26 -2.60 -13.04
N HIS A 84 28.49 -3.36 -12.25
CA HIS A 84 29.03 -4.46 -11.43
C HIS A 84 28.40 -5.84 -11.68
N THR A 85 27.51 -6.04 -12.66
CA THR A 85 26.84 -7.34 -12.78
C THR A 85 26.56 -7.80 -14.23
N THR A 86 27.24 -8.88 -14.66
CA THR A 86 26.89 -9.74 -15.80
C THR A 86 26.05 -10.94 -15.33
N ALA A 87 24.83 -10.70 -14.86
CA ALA A 87 23.89 -11.74 -14.41
C ALA A 87 22.62 -11.73 -15.28
N PRO A 88 21.87 -12.86 -15.36
CA PRO A 88 20.62 -12.92 -16.12
C PRO A 88 19.63 -11.83 -15.68
N GLU A 89 19.02 -11.16 -16.66
CA GLU A 89 18.19 -9.96 -16.51
C GLU A 89 17.06 -10.11 -15.47
N LEU A 90 16.49 -11.31 -15.35
CA LEU A 90 15.43 -11.62 -14.38
C LEU A 90 15.92 -11.60 -12.92
N LEU A 91 17.13 -12.10 -12.65
CA LEU A 91 17.69 -12.17 -11.30
C LEU A 91 18.08 -10.77 -10.82
N THR A 92 18.74 -10.00 -11.68
CA THR A 92 19.14 -8.61 -11.41
C THR A 92 17.91 -7.74 -11.10
N ARG A 93 16.84 -7.86 -11.90
CA ARG A 93 15.57 -7.15 -11.66
C ARG A 93 14.89 -7.57 -10.37
N SER A 94 14.94 -8.86 -10.02
CA SER A 94 14.33 -9.38 -8.79
C SER A 94 15.07 -8.87 -7.54
N VAL A 95 16.41 -8.83 -7.58
CA VAL A 95 17.22 -8.29 -6.47
C VAL A 95 17.00 -6.79 -6.32
N ALA A 96 16.99 -6.03 -7.41
CA ALA A 96 16.66 -4.60 -7.39
C ALA A 96 15.25 -4.34 -6.83
N ALA A 97 14.27 -5.16 -7.19
CA ALA A 97 12.90 -5.06 -6.69
C ALA A 97 12.78 -5.34 -5.18
N VAL A 98 13.57 -6.29 -4.67
CA VAL A 98 13.66 -6.57 -3.23
C VAL A 98 14.34 -5.41 -2.51
N LEU A 99 15.46 -4.89 -3.03
CA LEU A 99 16.17 -3.75 -2.45
C LEU A 99 15.28 -2.49 -2.42
N ALA A 100 14.56 -2.20 -3.49
CA ALA A 100 13.56 -1.13 -3.53
C ALA A 100 12.44 -1.36 -2.49
N GLY A 101 11.95 -2.59 -2.36
CA GLY A 101 10.94 -2.96 -1.36
C GLY A 101 11.43 -2.82 0.08
N THR A 102 12.73 -3.04 0.34
CA THR A 102 13.36 -2.78 1.65
C THR A 102 13.58 -1.29 1.90
N THR A 103 13.79 -0.49 0.85
CA THR A 103 13.91 0.97 0.96
C THR A 103 12.57 1.58 1.38
N GLU A 104 11.44 1.05 0.90
CA GLU A 104 10.11 1.45 1.38
C GLU A 104 9.90 1.16 2.88
N ALA A 105 10.69 0.28 3.48
CA ALA A 105 10.63 0.01 4.91
C ALA A 105 11.07 1.24 5.74
N VAL A 106 11.87 2.14 5.16
CA VAL A 106 12.18 3.46 5.76
C VAL A 106 10.91 4.30 5.93
N LEU A 107 9.91 4.11 5.05
CA LEU A 107 8.64 4.82 5.06
C LEU A 107 7.57 4.17 5.95
N THR A 108 7.91 3.07 6.63
CA THR A 108 7.05 2.40 7.63
C THR A 108 6.43 3.37 8.66
N PRO A 109 7.13 4.40 9.17
CA PRO A 109 6.54 5.34 10.12
C PRO A 109 5.29 6.06 9.58
N PHE A 110 5.21 6.33 8.27
CA PHE A 110 4.01 6.92 7.67
C PHE A 110 2.84 5.95 7.66
N GLU A 111 3.06 4.69 7.27
CA GLU A 111 2.04 3.63 7.33
C GLU A 111 1.56 3.41 8.79
N ARG A 112 2.48 3.50 9.75
CA ARG A 112 2.20 3.38 11.18
C ARG A 112 1.27 4.49 11.66
N VAL A 113 1.60 5.75 11.37
CA VAL A 113 0.77 6.90 11.76
C VAL A 113 -0.57 6.88 11.04
N GLN A 114 -0.63 6.45 9.77
CA GLN A 114 -1.88 6.25 9.06
C GLN A 114 -2.79 5.26 9.81
N THR A 115 -2.26 4.10 10.16
CA THR A 115 -2.99 3.03 10.86
C THR A 115 -3.59 3.55 12.17
N LEU A 116 -2.80 4.30 12.94
CA LEU A 116 -3.24 4.87 14.21
C LEU A 116 -4.33 5.91 14.08
N LEU A 117 -4.25 6.78 13.07
CA LEU A 117 -5.27 7.81 12.83
C LEU A 117 -6.55 7.24 12.23
N GLN A 118 -6.47 6.11 11.53
CA GLN A 118 -7.62 5.45 10.94
C GLN A 118 -8.41 4.59 11.94
N ASP A 119 -7.78 4.20 13.06
CA ASP A 119 -8.39 3.38 14.11
C ASP A 119 -9.20 4.22 15.13
N ASN A 120 -10.48 3.84 15.34
CA ASN A 120 -11.41 4.58 16.22
C ASN A 120 -10.94 4.56 17.67
N LYS A 121 -10.29 3.47 18.11
CA LYS A 121 -9.76 3.35 19.48
C LYS A 121 -8.81 4.49 19.85
N HIS A 122 -8.19 5.10 18.85
CA HIS A 122 -7.18 6.14 19.05
C HIS A 122 -7.67 7.54 18.65
N HIS A 123 -8.95 7.72 18.28
CA HIS A 123 -9.49 9.02 17.89
C HIS A 123 -9.37 10.10 18.98
N ASN A 124 -9.42 9.71 20.26
CA ASN A 124 -9.24 10.62 21.39
C ASN A 124 -7.76 10.80 21.79
N ARG A 125 -6.87 9.89 21.35
CA ARG A 125 -5.46 9.87 21.73
C ARG A 125 -4.56 10.62 20.76
N PHE A 126 -4.88 10.61 19.46
CA PHE A 126 -4.06 11.25 18.42
C PHE A 126 -4.84 12.29 17.64
N ASN A 127 -4.67 13.57 17.95
CA ASN A 127 -5.44 14.63 17.29
C ASN A 127 -5.11 14.74 15.78
N ASN A 128 -3.81 14.81 15.45
CA ASN A 128 -3.31 15.03 14.09
C ASN A 128 -2.09 14.14 13.78
N THR A 129 -1.68 14.08 12.52
CA THR A 129 -0.46 13.36 12.06
C THR A 129 0.79 13.78 12.82
N PHE A 130 1.08 15.07 12.94
CA PHE A 130 2.24 15.56 13.69
C PHE A 130 2.16 15.23 15.18
N HIS A 131 0.96 15.30 15.76
CA HIS A 131 0.74 14.91 17.15
C HIS A 131 1.03 13.42 17.35
N ALA A 132 0.54 12.56 16.44
CA ALA A 132 0.82 11.13 16.47
C ALA A 132 2.33 10.84 16.38
N PHE A 133 3.05 11.51 15.47
CA PHE A 133 4.51 11.40 15.42
C PHE A 133 5.17 11.82 16.74
N ARG A 134 4.78 12.97 17.31
CA ARG A 134 5.33 13.45 18.59
C ARG A 134 5.04 12.49 19.75
N THR A 135 3.82 11.97 19.85
CA THR A 135 3.44 11.03 20.91
C THR A 135 4.14 9.68 20.75
N LEU A 136 4.34 9.18 19.53
CA LEU A 136 5.11 7.94 19.34
C LEU A 136 6.56 8.10 19.78
N ARG A 137 7.14 9.31 19.66
CA ARG A 137 8.51 9.58 20.09
C ARG A 137 8.72 9.31 21.58
N SER A 138 7.71 9.53 22.42
CA SER A 138 7.81 9.27 23.86
C SER A 138 7.87 7.78 24.21
N TYR A 139 7.48 6.89 23.30
CA TYR A 139 7.62 5.43 23.44
C TYR A 139 8.94 4.90 22.88
N GLY A 140 9.78 5.78 22.31
CA GLY A 140 11.06 5.43 21.70
C GLY A 140 10.97 5.21 20.18
N PHE A 141 12.13 5.28 19.51
CA PHE A 141 12.22 5.22 18.05
C PHE A 141 11.78 3.87 17.45
N GLN A 142 11.91 2.78 18.21
CA GLN A 142 11.49 1.45 17.77
C GLN A 142 9.97 1.35 17.55
N GLU A 143 9.18 2.17 18.25
CA GLU A 143 7.71 2.11 18.17
C GLU A 143 7.16 2.55 16.79
N TYR A 144 7.91 3.39 16.06
CA TYR A 144 7.57 3.76 14.68
C TYR A 144 7.62 2.56 13.72
N TYR A 145 8.47 1.57 14.02
CA TYR A 145 8.73 0.41 13.16
C TYR A 145 7.97 -0.84 13.62
N ARG A 146 6.97 -0.71 14.51
CA ARG A 146 6.09 -1.83 14.87
C ARG A 146 5.38 -2.33 13.60
N GLY A 147 5.53 -3.62 13.30
CA GLY A 147 5.00 -4.22 12.07
C GLY A 147 5.94 -4.12 10.86
N LEU A 148 7.22 -3.82 11.05
CA LEU A 148 8.22 -3.85 9.97
C LEU A 148 8.31 -5.22 9.28
N LEU A 149 8.35 -6.31 10.04
CA LEU A 149 8.45 -7.67 9.50
C LEU A 149 7.31 -8.01 8.52
N PRO A 150 6.01 -7.84 8.84
CA PRO A 150 4.95 -8.07 7.85
C PRO A 150 5.02 -7.14 6.65
N ILE A 151 5.56 -5.91 6.77
CA ILE A 151 5.81 -5.04 5.62
C ILE A 151 6.86 -5.65 4.70
N LEU A 152 7.98 -6.11 5.24
CA LEU A 152 9.05 -6.74 4.46
C LEU A 152 8.58 -8.02 3.78
N LEU A 153 7.83 -8.87 4.51
CA LEU A 153 7.23 -10.10 3.98
C LEU A 153 6.18 -9.84 2.90
N ARG A 154 5.52 -8.68 2.92
CA ARG A 154 4.64 -8.23 1.85
C ARG A 154 5.46 -7.70 0.68
N ASN A 155 6.29 -6.69 0.92
CA ASN A 155 6.93 -5.89 -0.12
C ASN A 155 7.90 -6.71 -0.98
N GLY A 156 8.81 -7.47 -0.37
CA GLY A 156 9.83 -8.22 -1.12
C GLY A 156 9.19 -9.24 -2.09
N PRO A 157 8.43 -10.23 -1.57
CA PRO A 157 7.73 -11.21 -2.40
C PRO A 157 6.70 -10.60 -3.36
N SER A 158 5.96 -9.57 -2.95
CA SER A 158 4.99 -8.89 -3.83
C SER A 158 5.68 -8.21 -5.01
N ASN A 159 6.82 -7.54 -4.78
CA ASN A 159 7.56 -6.90 -5.86
C ASN A 159 8.16 -7.92 -6.82
N ALA A 160 8.74 -9.01 -6.29
CA ALA A 160 9.28 -10.09 -7.11
C ALA A 160 8.21 -10.71 -8.02
N LEU A 161 7.02 -11.00 -7.47
CA LEU A 161 5.89 -11.52 -8.25
C LEU A 161 5.35 -10.48 -9.24
N PHE A 162 5.26 -9.20 -8.86
CA PHE A 162 4.78 -8.15 -9.76
C PHE A 162 5.67 -8.05 -11.01
N PHE A 163 6.99 -7.95 -10.86
CA PHE A 163 7.90 -7.85 -12.00
C PHE A 163 8.02 -9.17 -12.78
N GLY A 164 8.01 -10.32 -12.09
CA GLY A 164 8.08 -11.63 -12.73
C GLY A 164 6.84 -11.99 -13.56
N LEU A 165 5.64 -11.63 -13.08
CA LEU A 165 4.38 -11.96 -13.76
C LEU A 165 3.91 -10.88 -14.75
N ARG A 166 4.45 -9.66 -14.68
CA ARG A 166 4.10 -8.58 -15.62
C ARG A 166 4.39 -8.92 -17.07
N GLY A 167 5.55 -9.53 -17.36
CA GLY A 167 5.93 -9.96 -18.71
C GLY A 167 4.96 -10.99 -19.30
N PRO A 168 4.80 -12.16 -18.65
CA PRO A 168 3.87 -13.20 -19.10
C PRO A 168 2.43 -12.72 -19.29
N ILE A 169 1.90 -11.91 -18.36
CA ILE A 169 0.53 -11.39 -18.48
C ILE A 169 0.40 -10.43 -19.67
N LYS A 170 1.41 -9.58 -19.91
CA LYS A 170 1.42 -8.70 -21.09
C LYS A 170 1.48 -9.47 -22.41
N GLN A 171 2.15 -10.62 -22.45
CA GLN A 171 2.20 -11.48 -23.65
C GLN A 171 0.86 -12.16 -23.96
N CYS A 172 0.00 -12.35 -22.96
CA CYS A 172 -1.35 -12.87 -23.16
C CYS A 172 -2.36 -11.78 -23.62
N LEU A 173 -1.98 -10.50 -23.57
CA LEU A 173 -2.80 -9.38 -24.02
C LEU A 173 -2.56 -9.11 -25.52
N PRO A 174 -3.55 -8.60 -26.26
CA PRO A 174 -3.40 -8.30 -27.69
C PRO A 174 -2.28 -7.30 -27.93
N GLU A 175 -1.52 -7.46 -29.01
CA GLU A 175 -0.47 -6.51 -29.38
C GLU A 175 -1.04 -5.10 -29.52
N ALA A 176 -0.44 -4.16 -28.80
CA ALA A 176 -0.89 -2.79 -28.81
C ALA A 176 -0.35 -2.08 -30.05
N THR A 177 -1.25 -1.72 -30.96
CA THR A 177 -0.94 -0.98 -32.20
C THR A 177 -1.09 0.54 -32.05
N SER A 178 -1.67 1.00 -30.93
CA SER A 178 -1.91 2.40 -30.62
C SER A 178 -1.59 2.72 -29.16
N TYR A 179 -1.28 3.99 -28.87
CA TYR A 179 -1.02 4.50 -27.53
C TYR A 179 -2.16 4.18 -26.55
N SER A 180 -3.42 4.31 -26.99
CA SER A 180 -4.60 3.95 -26.17
C SER A 180 -4.66 2.46 -25.84
N THR A 181 -4.30 1.59 -26.79
CA THR A 181 -4.24 0.14 -26.56
C THR A 181 -3.14 -0.23 -25.58
N HIS A 182 -1.98 0.46 -25.61
CA HIS A 182 -0.93 0.28 -24.60
C HIS A 182 -1.42 0.62 -23.19
N LEU A 183 -2.14 1.73 -23.04
CA LEU A 183 -2.69 2.18 -21.75
C LEU A 183 -3.73 1.20 -21.21
N VAL A 184 -4.63 0.71 -22.07
CA VAL A 184 -5.63 -0.31 -21.70
C VAL A 184 -4.96 -1.63 -21.29
N ASN A 185 -3.95 -2.08 -22.03
CA ASN A 185 -3.19 -3.28 -21.69
C ASN A 185 -2.44 -3.13 -20.36
N ASP A 186 -1.80 -1.99 -20.11
CA ASP A 186 -1.15 -1.69 -18.83
C ASP A 186 -2.16 -1.62 -17.68
N PHE A 187 -3.35 -1.05 -17.90
CA PHE A 187 -4.44 -1.03 -16.94
C PHE A 187 -4.94 -2.44 -16.59
N ILE A 188 -5.21 -3.29 -17.58
CA ILE A 188 -5.68 -4.67 -17.37
C ILE A 188 -4.61 -5.50 -16.65
N CYS A 189 -3.35 -5.43 -17.13
CA CYS A 189 -2.23 -6.14 -16.54
C CYS A 189 -2.02 -5.70 -15.07
N GLY A 190 -1.98 -4.38 -14.82
CA GLY A 190 -1.80 -3.81 -13.48
C GLY A 190 -2.96 -4.13 -12.54
N GLY A 191 -4.20 -4.05 -13.03
CA GLY A 191 -5.41 -4.39 -12.28
C GLY A 191 -5.44 -5.86 -11.86
N LEU A 192 -5.16 -6.79 -12.79
CA LEU A 192 -5.14 -8.23 -12.53
C LEU A 192 -4.00 -8.61 -11.57
N LEU A 193 -2.78 -8.10 -11.78
CA LEU A 193 -1.67 -8.29 -10.87
C LEU A 193 -1.96 -7.74 -9.47
N GLY A 194 -2.46 -6.50 -9.40
CA GLY A 194 -2.80 -5.85 -8.13
C GLY A 194 -3.90 -6.60 -7.38
N ALA A 195 -4.87 -7.17 -8.09
CA ALA A 195 -5.88 -8.05 -7.53
C ALA A 195 -5.26 -9.34 -6.96
N MET A 196 -4.47 -10.06 -7.77
CA MET A 196 -3.84 -11.32 -7.37
C MET A 196 -2.91 -11.15 -6.16
N LEU A 197 -2.01 -10.16 -6.20
CA LEU A 197 -1.09 -9.87 -5.09
C LEU A 197 -1.83 -9.39 -3.85
N GLY A 198 -2.85 -8.55 -4.04
CA GLY A 198 -3.71 -8.07 -2.96
C GLY A 198 -4.44 -9.19 -2.21
N PHE A 199 -4.81 -10.26 -2.92
CA PHE A 199 -5.37 -11.47 -2.33
C PHE A 199 -4.30 -12.32 -1.64
N LEU A 200 -3.21 -12.63 -2.34
CA LEU A 200 -2.14 -13.48 -1.83
C LEU A 200 -1.56 -12.96 -0.51
N PHE A 201 -1.31 -11.64 -0.43
CA PHE A 201 -0.76 -10.99 0.76
C PHE A 201 -1.84 -10.46 1.73
N TYR A 202 -3.12 -10.80 1.52
CA TYR A 202 -4.21 -10.35 2.39
C TYR A 202 -4.01 -10.75 3.87
N PRO A 203 -3.65 -12.01 4.20
CA PRO A 203 -3.35 -12.40 5.58
C PRO A 203 -2.23 -11.58 6.22
N VAL A 204 -1.18 -11.27 5.45
CA VAL A 204 -0.04 -10.49 5.91
C VAL A 204 -0.47 -9.06 6.22
N ASN A 205 -1.33 -8.47 5.39
CA ASN A 205 -1.91 -7.14 5.64
C ASN A 205 -2.78 -7.09 6.90
N VAL A 206 -3.51 -8.16 7.19
CA VAL A 206 -4.30 -8.28 8.43
C VAL A 206 -3.40 -8.28 9.67
N VAL A 207 -2.32 -9.08 9.67
CA VAL A 207 -1.33 -9.09 10.76
C VAL A 207 -0.65 -7.74 10.88
N LYS A 208 -0.26 -7.13 9.75
CA LYS A 208 0.34 -5.79 9.71
C LYS A 208 -0.56 -4.76 10.40
N ALA A 209 -1.83 -4.68 10.01
CA ALA A 209 -2.78 -3.72 10.56
C ALA A 209 -2.95 -3.88 12.08
N ARG A 210 -3.00 -5.14 12.57
CA ARG A 210 -3.09 -5.44 14.00
C ARG A 210 -1.82 -5.05 14.76
N MET A 211 -0.64 -5.33 14.22
CA MET A 211 0.63 -4.91 14.81
C MET A 211 0.72 -3.37 14.85
N GLN A 212 0.39 -2.71 13.74
CA GLN A 212 0.42 -1.26 13.60
C GLN A 212 -0.73 -0.53 14.32
N SER A 213 -1.69 -1.22 14.92
CA SER A 213 -2.71 -0.59 15.77
C SER A 213 -2.31 -0.52 17.24
N GLN A 214 -1.35 -1.34 17.71
CA GLN A 214 -0.97 -1.39 19.12
C GLN A 214 0.01 -0.27 19.49
N VAL A 215 -0.23 0.46 20.58
CA VAL A 215 0.65 1.57 21.02
C VAL A 215 1.22 1.26 22.40
N GLY A 216 2.54 1.17 22.48
CA GLY A 216 3.25 0.82 23.72
C GLY A 216 3.08 -0.65 24.10
N GLY A 217 3.67 -1.04 25.23
CA GLY A 217 3.76 -2.43 25.67
C GLY A 217 4.71 -3.29 24.81
N ASP A 218 4.73 -4.59 25.06
CA ASP A 218 5.69 -5.50 24.43
C ASP A 218 5.53 -5.61 22.91
N PHE A 219 6.66 -5.76 22.24
CA PHE A 219 6.72 -6.02 20.80
C PHE A 219 6.35 -7.49 20.53
N GLN A 220 5.10 -7.71 20.13
CA GLN A 220 4.62 -9.04 19.80
C GLN A 220 5.23 -9.52 18.48
N SER A 221 5.64 -10.78 18.43
CA SER A 221 6.15 -11.39 17.20
C SER A 221 5.03 -11.65 16.20
N PHE A 222 5.36 -11.71 14.90
CA PHE A 222 4.41 -11.97 13.82
C PHE A 222 3.58 -13.24 14.09
N ARG A 223 4.23 -14.32 14.57
CA ARG A 223 3.57 -15.60 14.86
C ARG A 223 2.53 -15.47 15.97
N VAL A 224 2.86 -14.75 17.06
CA VAL A 224 1.94 -14.54 18.18
C VAL A 224 0.71 -13.77 17.70
N VAL A 225 0.91 -12.66 16.98
CA VAL A 225 -0.21 -11.85 16.48
C VAL A 225 -1.06 -12.63 15.47
N PHE A 226 -0.44 -13.39 14.57
CA PHE A 226 -1.16 -14.24 13.62
C PHE A 226 -2.03 -15.28 14.34
N LEU A 227 -1.48 -15.99 15.32
CA LEU A 227 -2.22 -16.99 16.09
C LEU A 227 -3.35 -16.37 16.92
N THR A 228 -3.14 -15.17 17.48
CA THR A 228 -4.21 -14.43 18.16
C THR A 228 -5.35 -14.09 17.21
N ILE A 229 -5.04 -13.55 16.01
CA ILE A 229 -6.04 -13.25 14.99
C ILE A 229 -6.74 -14.53 14.52
N TRP A 230 -6.00 -15.62 14.35
CA TRP A 230 -6.55 -16.92 13.96
C TRP A 230 -7.58 -17.41 14.97
N LYS A 231 -7.28 -17.32 16.27
CA LYS A 231 -8.20 -17.65 17.36
C LYS A 231 -9.41 -16.71 17.40
N GLU A 232 -9.20 -15.40 17.29
CA GLU A 232 -10.27 -14.39 17.23
C GLU A 232 -11.22 -14.61 16.02
N ARG A 233 -10.72 -15.24 14.95
CA ARG A 233 -11.46 -15.55 13.72
C ARG A 233 -11.97 -16.99 13.66
N GLU A 234 -12.09 -17.67 14.80
CA GLU A 234 -12.61 -19.05 14.93
C GLU A 234 -11.81 -20.10 14.14
N GLY A 235 -10.56 -19.81 13.77
CA GLY A 235 -9.72 -20.69 12.97
C GLY A 235 -10.21 -20.94 11.54
N LYS A 236 -11.08 -20.07 10.99
CA LYS A 236 -11.61 -20.23 9.63
C LYS A 236 -10.82 -19.38 8.63
N VAL A 237 -10.32 -20.02 7.56
CA VAL A 237 -9.61 -19.33 6.47
C VAL A 237 -10.49 -18.26 5.83
N SER A 238 -11.78 -18.55 5.58
CA SER A 238 -12.73 -17.59 5.01
C SER A 238 -12.85 -16.31 5.86
N HIS A 239 -12.72 -16.42 7.18
CA HIS A 239 -12.77 -15.28 8.07
C HIS A 239 -11.51 -14.43 7.96
N LEU A 240 -10.33 -15.00 7.70
CA LEU A 240 -9.08 -14.26 7.47
C LEU A 240 -9.15 -13.37 6.23
N PHE A 241 -9.89 -13.81 5.20
CA PHE A 241 -10.11 -13.07 3.95
C PHE A 241 -11.35 -12.15 3.97
N ARG A 242 -11.96 -11.90 5.14
CA ARG A 242 -13.05 -10.91 5.26
C ARG A 242 -12.58 -9.52 4.85
N GLY A 243 -13.10 -9.04 3.72
CA GLY A 243 -12.74 -7.76 3.10
C GLY A 243 -11.86 -7.91 1.86
N ALA A 244 -11.44 -9.12 1.48
CA ALA A 244 -10.65 -9.35 0.26
C ALA A 244 -11.39 -8.88 -1.00
N HIS A 245 -12.72 -9.05 -1.05
CA HIS A 245 -13.57 -8.54 -2.14
C HIS A 245 -13.43 -7.01 -2.33
N LEU A 246 -13.42 -6.24 -1.25
CA LEU A 246 -13.24 -4.78 -1.31
C LEU A 246 -11.84 -4.38 -1.74
N ASN A 247 -10.83 -5.18 -1.40
CA ASN A 247 -9.47 -4.97 -1.87
C ASN A 247 -9.38 -5.11 -3.39
N TYR A 248 -10.06 -6.09 -4.00
CA TYR A 248 -10.11 -6.23 -5.45
C TYR A 248 -10.75 -5.02 -6.14
N HIS A 249 -11.94 -4.62 -5.68
CA HIS A 249 -12.65 -3.46 -6.25
C HIS A 249 -11.82 -2.19 -6.12
N ARG A 250 -11.19 -1.99 -4.95
CA ARG A 250 -10.29 -0.85 -4.73
C ARG A 250 -9.12 -0.88 -5.70
N SER A 251 -8.45 -2.01 -5.90
CA SER A 251 -7.32 -2.11 -6.83
C SER A 251 -7.73 -1.74 -8.24
N ILE A 252 -8.84 -2.28 -8.75
CA ILE A 252 -9.35 -1.98 -10.09
C ILE A 252 -9.68 -0.49 -10.22
N LEU A 253 -10.43 0.08 -9.26
CA LEU A 253 -10.76 1.50 -9.25
C LEU A 253 -9.50 2.38 -9.19
N SER A 254 -8.54 2.01 -8.36
CA SER A 254 -7.31 2.77 -8.18
C SER A 254 -6.50 2.83 -9.47
N TRP A 255 -6.33 1.71 -10.16
CA TRP A 255 -5.64 1.68 -11.44
C TRP A 255 -6.39 2.51 -12.50
N GLY A 256 -7.72 2.52 -12.46
CA GLY A 256 -8.55 3.21 -13.45
C GLY A 256 -8.46 4.71 -13.27
N ILE A 257 -8.55 5.18 -12.02
CA ILE A 257 -8.42 6.59 -11.68
C ILE A 257 -7.02 7.11 -12.01
N ILE A 258 -5.96 6.35 -11.65
CA ILE A 258 -4.58 6.76 -11.95
C ILE A 258 -4.41 6.93 -13.47
N ASN A 259 -4.82 5.93 -14.27
CA ASN A 259 -4.65 5.98 -15.71
C ASN A 259 -5.49 7.11 -16.35
N ALA A 260 -6.77 7.23 -15.99
CA ALA A 260 -7.64 8.27 -16.49
C ALA A 260 -7.17 9.69 -16.12
N THR A 261 -6.72 9.88 -14.87
CA THR A 261 -6.23 11.19 -14.41
C THR A 261 -4.91 11.54 -15.09
N TYR A 262 -4.01 10.57 -15.26
CA TYR A 262 -2.74 10.77 -15.95
C TYR A 262 -2.96 11.15 -17.43
N GLU A 263 -3.82 10.42 -18.13
CA GLU A 263 -4.18 10.74 -19.53
C GLU A 263 -4.85 12.11 -19.67
N PHE A 264 -5.77 12.45 -18.76
CA PHE A 264 -6.43 13.75 -18.78
C PHE A 264 -5.42 14.89 -18.59
N LEU A 265 -4.49 14.74 -17.64
CA LEU A 265 -3.46 15.74 -17.36
C LEU A 265 -2.45 15.88 -18.51
N LEU A 266 -2.15 14.80 -19.24
CA LEU A 266 -1.31 14.84 -20.44
C LEU A 266 -1.99 15.44 -21.67
N LYS A 267 -3.33 15.45 -21.72
CA LYS A 267 -4.09 16.03 -22.85
C LYS A 267 -4.39 17.51 -22.67
N PHE A 268 -4.46 17.98 -21.42
CA PHE A 268 -4.82 19.37 -21.10
C PHE A 268 -3.62 20.34 -21.15
N PHE A 269 -2.40 19.83 -21.22
CA PHE A 269 -1.13 20.56 -21.21
C PHE A 269 -0.12 19.88 -22.14
#